data_AF-A0A950W2T0-F1
#
_entry.id   AF-A0A950W2T0-F1
#
_cell.length_a   1.000
_cell.length_b   1.000
_cell.length_c   1.000
_cell.angle_alpha   90.00
_cell.angle_beta   90.00
_cell.angle_gamma   90.00
#
_symmetry.space_group_name_H-M   'P 1'
#
loop_
_entity.id
_entity.type
_entity.pdbx_description
1 polymer ?
#
loop_
_entity_poly.entity_id
_entity_poly.type
_entity_poly.pdbx_seq_one_letter_code
_entity_poly.pdbx_strand_id
1 'polypeptide(L)' 'MTVVLYWMSISHPSQVARKMLDLKGVEYELVDVVPLNQRIHLRLAGFSG' A
#
# COMPACT_ATOMS: atom_id res chain seq x y z
N MET A 1 -8.69 -14.41 2.67
CA MET A 1 -8.69 -12.94 2.76
C MET A 1 -7.37 -12.46 2.19
N THR A 2 -7.39 -11.82 1.02
CA THR A 2 -6.18 -11.39 0.31
C THR A 2 -5.66 -10.09 0.92
N VAL A 3 -4.38 -10.04 1.26
CA VAL A 3 -3.75 -8.81 1.78
C VAL A 3 -3.38 -7.93 0.60
N VAL A 4 -3.84 -6.68 0.60
CA VAL A 4 -3.48 -5.69 -0.42
C VAL A 4 -2.61 -4.63 0.22
N LEU A 5 -1.38 -4.49 -0.29
CA LEU A 5 -0.43 -3.46 0.11
C LEU A 5 -0.46 -2.32 -0.89
N TYR A 6 -1.02 -1.19 -0.46
CA TYR A 6 -0.98 0.03 -1.23
C TYR A 6 0.35 0.75 -1.00
N TRP A 7 1.11 0.88 -2.08
CA TRP A 7 2.49 1.27 -2.06
C TRP A 7 2.69 2.68 -2.63
N MET A 8 3.39 3.53 -1.89
CA MET A 8 3.86 4.82 -2.38
C MET A 8 5.39 4.81 -2.34
N SER A 9 6.03 4.99 -3.49
CA SER A 9 7.50 4.87 -3.64
C SER A 9 8.30 5.80 -2.70
N ILE A 10 7.74 6.97 -2.37
CA ILE A 10 8.37 7.97 -1.50
C ILE A 10 7.95 7.87 -0.02
N SER A 11 7.07 6.93 0.34
CA SER A 11 6.48 6.82 1.67
C SER A 11 7.27 5.89 2.58
N HIS A 12 7.89 6.45 3.62
CA HIS A 12 8.55 5.64 4.66
C HIS A 12 7.58 4.63 5.33
N PRO A 13 6.33 4.99 5.68
CA PRO A 13 5.35 4.02 6.15
C PRO A 13 5.09 2.85 5.20
N SER A 14 4.99 3.10 3.88
CA SER A 14 4.78 2.03 2.89
C SER A 14 5.96 1.06 2.88
N GLN A 15 7.19 1.57 2.99
CA GLN A 15 8.40 0.75 3.09
C GLN A 15 8.41 -0.14 4.35
N VAL A 16 8.00 0.40 5.50
CA VAL A 16 7.93 -0.36 6.76
C VAL A 16 6.86 -1.46 6.67
N ALA A 17 5.66 -1.14 6.20
CA ALA A 17 4.58 -2.10 6.04
C ALA A 17 4.98 -3.28 5.14
N ARG A 18 5.64 -2.98 4.01
CA ARG A 18 6.19 -4.02 3.11
C ARG A 18 7.16 -4.95 3.84
N LYS A 19 8.17 -4.39 4.51
CA LYS A 19 9.15 -5.17 5.29
C LYS A 19 8.48 -6.05 6.34
N MET A 20 7.44 -5.54 7.00
CA MET A 20 6.70 -6.33 8.00
C MET A 20 5.95 -7.50 7.38
N LEU A 21 5.36 -7.34 6.19
CA LEU A 21 4.69 -8.41 5.47
C LEU A 21 5.70 -9.45 4.98
N ASP A 22 6.82 -9.00 4.40
CA ASP A 22 7.92 -9.86 3.96
C ASP A 22 8.48 -10.69 5.12
N LEU A 23 8.73 -10.06 6.28
CA LEU A 23 9.20 -10.74 7.50
C LEU A 23 8.20 -11.77 8.03
N LYS A 24 6.90 -11.56 7.83
CA LYS A 24 5.85 -12.49 8.27
C LYS A 24 5.57 -13.61 7.25
N GLY A 25 6.20 -13.57 6.07
CA GLY A 25 5.92 -14.52 4.99
C GLY A 25 4.47 -14.42 4.49
N VAL A 26 3.86 -13.24 4.59
CA VAL A 26 2.49 -13.01 4.13
C VAL A 26 2.52 -12.67 2.66
N GLU A 27 1.81 -13.42 1.84
CA GLU A 27 1.59 -13.05 0.44
C GLU A 27 0.64 -11.84 0.37
N TYR A 28 1.01 -10.87 -0.47
CA TYR A 28 0.20 -9.67 -0.69
C TYR A 28 0.25 -9.24 -2.15
N GLU A 29 -0.83 -8.61 -2.59
CA GLU A 29 -0.87 -7.88 -3.85
C GLU A 29 -0.36 -6.46 -3.61
N LEU A 30 0.46 -5.95 -4.53
CA LEU A 30 1.01 -4.59 -4.44
C LEU A 30 0.28 -3.67 -5.41
N VAL A 31 -0.25 -2.55 -4.91
CA VAL A 31 -0.94 -1.53 -5.71
C VAL A 31 -0.17 -0.22 -5.59
N ASP A 32 0.44 0.21 -6.69
CA ASP A 32 1.15 1.49 -6.74
C ASP A 32 0.17 2.67 -6.67
N VAL A 33 0.44 3.60 -5.74
CA VAL A 33 -0.33 4.83 -5.54
C VAL A 33 0.57 6.04 -5.81
N VAL A 34 0.16 6.87 -6.76
CA VAL A 34 0.91 8.07 -7.17
C VAL A 34 0.87 9.12 -6.05
N PRO A 35 2.03 9.65 -5.62
CA PRO A 35 2.10 10.70 -4.62
C PRO A 35 1.46 12.02 -5.12
N LEU A 36 1.12 12.92 -4.19
CA LEU A 36 0.62 14.30 -4.43
C LEU A 36 -0.86 14.50 -4.78
N ASN A 37 -1.71 13.46 -4.80
CA ASN A 37 -3.19 13.59 -4.86
C ASN A 37 -3.88 12.53 -3.99
N GLN A 38 -3.42 12.43 -2.74
CA GLN A 38 -3.67 11.30 -1.83
C GLN A 38 -5.15 10.92 -1.72
N ARG A 39 -6.07 11.87 -1.55
CA ARG A 39 -7.47 11.54 -1.24
C ARG A 39 -8.25 10.91 -2.41
N ILE A 40 -8.06 11.40 -3.63
CA ILE A 40 -8.74 10.87 -4.82
C ILE A 40 -8.10 9.55 -5.22
N HIS A 41 -6.77 9.46 -5.23
CA HIS A 41 -6.07 8.24 -5.59
C HIS A 41 -6.32 7.10 -4.60
N LEU A 42 -6.41 7.38 -3.29
CA LEU A 42 -6.75 6.36 -2.30
C LEU A 42 -8.16 5.80 -2.51
N ARG A 43 -9.15 6.65 -2.82
CA ARG A 43 -10.50 6.18 -3.17
C ARG A 43 -10.51 5.31 -4.43
N LEU A 44 -9.83 5.75 -5.48
CA LEU A 44 -9.73 4.99 -6.74
C LEU A 44 -8.98 3.67 -6.56
N ALA A 45 -8.01 3.63 -5.64
CA ALA A 45 -7.31 2.42 -5.28
C ALA A 45 -8.17 1.46 -4.45
N GLY A 46 -9.34 1.88 -3.94
CA GLY A 46 -10.24 1.02 -3.17
C GLY A 46 -10.19 1.24 -1.65
N PHE A 47 -9.49 2.27 -1.16
CA PHE A 47 -9.66 2.71 0.22
C PHE A 47 -10.91 3.56 0.37
N SER A 48 -11.91 3.00 1.05
CA SER A 48 -13.18 3.66 1.36
C SER A 48 -13.17 4.44 2.67
N GLY A 49 -11.99 4.83 3.18
CA GLY A 49 -11.84 5.52 4.47
C GLY A 49 -12.77 6.71 4.65
#